data_AF-A0A0E3YVU6-F1
#
_entry.id   AF-A0A0E3YVU6-F1
#
_cell.length_a   1.000
_cell.length_b   1.000
_cell.length_c   1.000
_cell.angle_alpha   90.00
_cell.angle_beta   90.00
_cell.angle_gamma   90.00
#
_symmetry.space_group_name_H-M   'P 1'
#
loop_
_entity.id
_entity.type
_entity.pdbx_description
1 polymer ?
#
loop_
_entity_poly.entity_id
_entity_poly.type
_entity_poly.pdbx_seq_one_letter_code
_entity_poly.pdbx_strand_id
1 'polypeptide(L)'
;MTAKRPTQRDPKKVAFSVALPRALVAELEHLAKSETRSRNGQIERFLAEAVAKYHAEKGRPELYPLPEPDLDKDIAPEPPPPPFGQSQSQSKSESQNDDDLPPLPAPKAPKKRR
;
A
#
# COMPACT_ATOMS: atom_id res chain seq x y z
N MET A 1 4.88 -10.12 -30.67
CA MET A 1 4.12 -8.93 -30.21
C MET A 1 3.74 -9.16 -28.75
N THR A 2 4.39 -8.51 -27.79
CA THR A 2 4.14 -8.71 -26.35
C THR A 2 3.22 -7.61 -25.83
N ALA A 3 2.00 -7.99 -25.45
CA ALA A 3 1.06 -7.10 -24.78
C ALA A 3 1.66 -6.63 -23.45
N LYS A 4 1.78 -5.32 -23.26
CA LYS A 4 2.19 -4.71 -21.99
C LYS A 4 1.10 -5.00 -20.96
N ARG A 5 1.39 -5.85 -19.97
CA ARG A 5 0.48 -6.07 -18.84
C ARG A 5 0.25 -4.73 -18.12
N PRO A 6 -0.98 -4.33 -17.83
CA PRO A 6 -1.24 -3.12 -17.06
C PRO A 6 -0.62 -3.28 -15.67
N THR A 7 0.19 -2.32 -15.27
CA THR A 7 0.78 -2.26 -13.92
C THR A 7 -0.34 -2.25 -12.91
N GLN A 8 -0.46 -3.34 -12.14
CA GLN A 8 -1.41 -3.49 -11.06
C GLN A 8 -1.19 -2.33 -10.07
N ARG A 9 -2.14 -1.39 -9.99
CA ARG A 9 -2.10 -0.30 -9.02
C ARG A 9 -2.29 -0.91 -7.64
N ASP A 10 -1.42 -0.56 -6.69
CA ASP A 10 -1.56 -1.01 -5.31
C ASP A 10 -2.97 -0.66 -4.79
N PRO A 11 -3.78 -1.65 -4.36
CA PRO A 11 -5.14 -1.40 -3.89
C PRO A 11 -5.19 -0.54 -2.62
N LYS A 12 -4.05 -0.38 -1.93
CA LYS A 12 -3.90 0.50 -0.76
C LYS A 12 -3.72 1.98 -1.12
N LYS A 13 -3.39 2.31 -2.37
CA LYS A 13 -3.25 3.69 -2.85
C LYS A 13 -4.48 4.08 -3.64
N VAL A 14 -5.50 4.59 -2.94
CA VAL A 14 -6.68 5.15 -3.58
C VAL A 14 -6.26 6.46 -4.27
N ALA A 15 -6.34 6.47 -5.60
CA ALA A 15 -6.06 7.67 -6.38
C ALA A 15 -7.30 8.57 -6.39
N PHE A 16 -7.25 9.69 -5.67
CA PHE A 16 -8.30 10.70 -5.69
C PHE A 16 -7.96 11.80 -6.70
N SER A 17 -8.91 12.13 -7.58
CA SER A 17 -8.81 13.30 -8.43
C SER A 17 -9.58 14.44 -7.78
N VAL A 18 -8.88 15.53 -7.45
CA VAL A 18 -9.48 16.73 -6.86
C VAL A 18 -9.23 17.88 -7.82
N ALA A 19 -10.31 18.52 -8.27
CA ALA A 19 -10.22 19.74 -9.05
C ALA A 19 -9.95 20.92 -8.11
N LEU A 20 -8.70 21.39 -8.09
CA LEU A 20 -8.30 22.57 -7.33
C LEU A 20 -8.26 23.81 -8.24
N PRO A 21 -8.62 25.01 -7.74
CA PRO A 21 -8.45 26.25 -8.47
C PRO A 21 -6.98 26.46 -8.88
N ARG A 22 -6.75 27.02 -10.07
CA ARG A 22 -5.39 27.23 -10.60
C ARG A 22 -4.50 28.07 -9.69
N ALA A 23 -5.06 29.09 -9.05
CA ALA A 23 -4.33 29.94 -8.11
C ALA A 23 -3.79 29.14 -6.91
N LEU A 24 -4.64 28.32 -6.29
CA LEU A 24 -4.27 27.46 -5.18
C LEU A 24 -3.19 26.44 -5.58
N VAL A 25 -3.29 25.87 -6.79
CA VAL A 25 -2.28 24.95 -7.31
C VAL A 25 -0.92 25.64 -7.45
N ALA A 26 -0.90 26.86 -7.97
CA ALA A 26 0.34 27.63 -8.13
C ALA A 26 0.99 27.93 -6.77
N GLU A 27 0.21 28.28 -5.75
CA GLU A 27 0.69 28.49 -4.39
C GLU A 27 1.28 27.20 -3.78
N LEU A 28 0.56 26.07 -3.90
CA LEU A 28 1.03 24.78 -3.39
C LEU A 28 2.31 24.32 -4.11
N GLU A 29 2.45 24.58 -5.41
CA GLU A 29 3.68 24.32 -6.15
C GLU A 29 4.85 25.19 -5.70
N HIS A 30 4.60 26.47 -5.41
CA HIS A 30 5.61 27.37 -4.88
C HIS A 30 6.10 26.89 -3.51
N LEU A 31 5.17 26.55 -2.62
CA LEU A 31 5.48 26.01 -1.29
C LEU A 31 6.24 24.68 -1.36
N ALA A 32 5.85 23.79 -2.28
CA ALA A 32 6.54 22.52 -2.48
C ALA A 32 8.02 22.74 -2.89
N LYS A 33 8.28 23.72 -3.77
CA LYS A 33 9.65 24.08 -4.18
C LYS A 33 10.46 24.66 -3.04
N SER A 34 9.88 25.55 -2.22
CA SER A 34 10.59 26.15 -1.08
C SER A 34 10.91 25.16 0.03
N GLU A 35 10.07 24.14 0.22
CA GLU A 35 10.25 23.13 1.27
C GLU A 35 11.01 21.88 0.79
N THR A 36 11.55 21.87 -0.45
CA THR A 36 12.17 20.67 -1.08
C THR A 36 11.29 19.42 -1.01
N ARG A 37 9.98 19.60 -1.18
CA ARG A 37 8.99 18.52 -1.19
C ARG A 37 8.44 18.27 -2.58
N SER A 38 7.92 17.07 -2.79
CA SER A 38 7.15 16.78 -4.00
C SER A 38 5.84 17.57 -3.97
N ARG A 39 5.36 17.98 -5.14
CA ARG A 39 4.06 18.66 -5.29
C ARG A 39 2.93 17.87 -4.63
N ASN A 40 2.87 16.56 -4.88
CA ASN A 40 1.84 15.69 -4.29
C ASN A 40 1.97 15.61 -2.77
N GLY A 41 3.19 15.51 -2.22
CA GLY A 41 3.39 15.50 -0.77
C GLY A 41 2.95 16.81 -0.10
N GLN A 42 3.10 17.95 -0.80
CA GLN A 42 2.60 19.23 -0.30
C GLN A 42 1.08 19.32 -0.33
N ILE A 43 0.44 18.81 -1.39
CA ILE A 43 -1.02 18.73 -1.49
C ILE A 43 -1.58 17.82 -0.39
N GLU A 44 -0.97 16.64 -0.18
CA GLU A 44 -1.38 15.70 0.87
C GLU A 44 -1.28 16.32 2.26
N ARG A 45 -0.16 17.00 2.56
CA ARG A 45 0.02 17.71 3.83
C ARG A 45 -1.02 18.80 4.02
N PHE A 46 -1.22 19.65 3.02
CA PHE A 46 -2.20 20.73 3.08
C PHE A 46 -3.62 20.19 3.35
N LEU A 47 -4.01 19.13 2.63
CA LEU A 47 -5.30 18.48 2.84
C LEU A 47 -5.41 17.87 4.24
N ALA A 48 -4.37 17.19 4.72
CA ALA A 48 -4.35 16.61 6.06
C ALA A 48 -4.48 17.68 7.16
N GLU A 49 -3.77 18.80 7.04
CA GLU A 49 -3.87 19.91 7.98
C GLU A 49 -5.26 20.58 7.94
N ALA A 50 -5.81 20.80 6.75
CA ALA A 50 -7.15 21.38 6.58
C ALA A 50 -8.24 20.49 7.19
N VAL A 51 -8.16 19.18 6.93
CA VAL A 51 -9.09 18.18 7.48
C VAL A 51 -8.95 18.09 9.00
N ALA A 52 -7.72 18.07 9.54
CA ALA A 52 -7.48 18.04 10.98
C ALA A 52 -8.05 19.29 11.69
N LYS A 53 -7.87 20.49 11.11
CA LYS A 53 -8.45 21.73 11.63
C LYS A 53 -9.98 21.70 11.58
N TYR A 54 -10.55 21.25 10.46
CA TYR A 54 -11.98 21.09 10.31
C TYR A 54 -12.57 20.15 11.37
N HIS A 55 -11.92 19.00 11.62
CA HIS A 55 -12.31 18.06 12.68
C HIS A 55 -12.18 18.64 14.09
N ALA A 56 -11.15 19.44 14.34
CA ALA A 56 -10.96 20.10 15.63
C ALA A 56 -12.04 21.16 15.89
N GLU A 57 -12.45 21.90 14.85
CA GLU A 57 -13.43 23.00 14.97
C GLU A 57 -14.89 22.54 14.94
N LYS A 58 -15.21 21.51 14.15
CA LYS A 58 -16.60 21.02 13.96
C LYS A 58 -16.92 19.75 14.74
N GLY A 59 -15.95 19.20 15.50
CA GLY A 59 -15.99 17.82 15.94
C GLY A 59 -15.79 16.89 14.75
N ARG A 60 -15.53 15.59 14.99
CA ARG A 60 -15.58 14.61 13.90
C ARG A 60 -16.97 14.76 13.25
N PRO A 61 -17.08 15.09 11.94
CA PRO A 61 -18.31 14.80 11.25
C PRO A 61 -18.49 13.31 11.47
N GLU A 62 -19.62 12.97 12.07
CA GLU A 62 -20.15 11.63 12.06
C GLU A 62 -20.20 11.26 10.57
N LEU A 63 -19.13 10.65 10.07
CA LEU A 63 -19.16 9.86 8.86
C LEU A 63 -20.33 8.94 9.10
N TYR A 64 -21.41 9.12 8.31
CA TYR A 64 -22.63 8.32 8.33
C TYR A 64 -22.37 7.05 9.13
N PRO A 65 -22.99 6.85 10.30
CA PRO A 65 -22.80 5.61 11.02
C PRO A 65 -23.02 4.51 9.98
N LEU A 66 -21.94 3.81 9.62
CA LEU A 66 -22.05 2.57 8.88
C LEU A 66 -23.06 1.80 9.71
N PRO A 67 -24.20 1.38 9.15
CA PRO A 67 -25.17 0.61 9.92
C PRO A 67 -24.35 -0.46 10.61
N GLU A 68 -24.30 -0.39 11.94
CA GLU A 68 -23.57 -1.37 12.72
C GLU A 68 -24.11 -2.71 12.22
N PRO A 69 -23.27 -3.60 11.67
CA PRO A 69 -23.77 -4.92 11.37
C PRO A 69 -24.31 -5.43 12.70
N ASP A 70 -25.65 -5.59 12.79
CA ASP A 70 -26.33 -6.23 13.89
C ASP A 70 -25.69 -7.62 14.04
N LEU A 71 -24.61 -7.70 14.81
CA LEU A 71 -23.90 -8.93 15.16
C LEU A 71 -24.64 -9.69 16.27
N ASP A 72 -25.80 -9.17 16.68
CA ASP A 72 -26.66 -9.71 17.74
C ASP A 72 -27.85 -10.51 17.23
N LYS A 73 -27.80 -11.02 15.99
CA LYS A 73 -28.76 -12.03 15.52
C LYS A 73 -28.03 -13.22 14.92
N ASP A 74 -28.01 -14.30 15.69
CA ASP A 74 -27.75 -15.69 15.26
C ASP A 74 -26.30 -16.16 15.14
N ILE A 75 -25.40 -15.76 16.04
CA ILE A 75 -24.22 -16.59 16.33
C ILE A 75 -24.64 -17.61 17.39
N ALA A 76 -25.08 -18.78 16.91
CA ALA A 76 -25.09 -19.98 17.74
C ALA A 76 -23.72 -20.13 18.42
N PRO A 77 -23.64 -20.51 19.71
CA PRO A 77 -22.37 -20.65 20.41
C PRO A 77 -21.46 -21.62 19.62
N GLU A 78 -20.29 -21.13 19.17
CA GLU A 78 -19.29 -21.96 18.50
C GLU A 78 -18.93 -23.16 19.40
N PRO A 79 -18.81 -24.39 18.86
CA PRO A 79 -18.34 -25.52 19.64
C PRO A 79 -16.90 -25.26 20.12
N PRO A 80 -16.54 -25.73 21.33
CA PRO A 80 -15.24 -25.43 21.94
C PRO A 80 -14.08 -25.92 21.06
N PRO A 81 -12.93 -25.21 21.05
CA PRO A 81 -11.77 -25.59 20.26
C PRO A 81 -11.23 -26.95 20.72
N PRO A 82 -10.76 -27.82 19.79
CA PRO A 82 -10.09 -29.06 20.16
C PRO A 82 -8.79 -28.76 20.93
N PRO A 83 -8.36 -29.65 21.85
CA PRO A 83 -7.15 -29.44 22.62
C PRO A 83 -5.94 -29.30 21.69
N PHE A 84 -5.20 -28.21 21.85
CA PHE A 84 -3.88 -28.06 21.26
C PHE A 84 -2.97 -29.15 21.81
N GLY A 85 -2.60 -30.10 20.96
CA GLY A 85 -1.58 -31.08 21.26
C GLY A 85 -1.94 -32.47 20.82
N GLN A 86 -1.65 -32.79 19.56
CA GLN A 86 -0.88 -33.96 19.13
C GLN A 86 -0.96 -34.10 17.61
N SER A 87 0.07 -33.62 16.94
CA SER A 87 0.48 -34.16 15.65
C SER A 87 1.99 -33.97 15.57
N GLN A 88 2.71 -34.82 16.32
CA GLN A 88 4.02 -35.26 15.87
C GLN A 88 3.78 -36.12 14.63
N SER A 89 4.33 -35.71 13.49
CA SER A 89 4.71 -36.64 12.44
C SER A 89 5.91 -36.04 11.71
N GLN A 90 7.07 -36.59 12.05
CA GLN A 90 8.29 -36.47 11.30
C GLN A 90 8.06 -37.02 9.88
N SER A 91 8.55 -36.33 8.87
CA SER A 91 8.98 -36.97 7.63
C SER A 91 10.18 -36.20 7.11
N LYS A 92 11.35 -36.79 7.39
CA LYS A 92 12.59 -36.53 6.65
C LYS A 92 12.34 -36.88 5.19
N SER A 93 12.81 -36.04 4.28
CA SER A 93 13.29 -36.49 2.97
C SER A 93 14.45 -35.60 2.57
N GLU A 94 15.61 -36.19 2.77
CA GLU A 94 16.90 -35.94 2.15
C GLU A 94 16.73 -35.83 0.61
N SER A 95 17.25 -34.77 0.01
CA SER A 95 17.67 -34.77 -1.39
C SER A 95 18.76 -33.73 -1.58
N GLN A 96 19.96 -34.26 -1.37
CA GLN A 96 21.21 -33.81 -1.94
C GLN A 96 21.03 -33.64 -3.45
N ASN A 97 21.22 -32.43 -3.95
CA ASN A 97 21.60 -32.19 -5.34
C ASN A 97 22.84 -31.30 -5.30
N ASP A 98 23.98 -31.95 -5.07
CA ASP A 98 25.24 -31.52 -5.65
C ASP A 98 25.16 -31.85 -7.15
N ASP A 99 24.83 -30.88 -8.00
CA ASP A 99 25.06 -31.02 -9.44
C ASP A 99 25.23 -29.61 -10.06
N ASP A 100 26.49 -29.20 -10.13
CA ASP A 100 27.11 -28.61 -11.32
C ASP A 100 26.29 -27.57 -12.11
N LEU A 101 26.23 -26.33 -11.59
CA LEU A 101 25.90 -25.17 -12.43
C LEU A 101 27.20 -24.55 -12.97
N PRO A 102 27.45 -24.54 -14.30
CA PRO A 102 28.61 -23.85 -14.84
C PRO A 102 28.50 -22.35 -14.54
N PRO A 103 29.63 -21.65 -14.26
CA PRO A 103 29.60 -20.23 -13.97
C PRO A 103 29.08 -19.44 -15.18
N LEU A 104 28.10 -18.58 -14.93
CA LEU A 104 27.53 -17.68 -15.92
C LEU A 104 28.62 -16.75 -16.50
N PRO A 105 28.68 -16.53 -17.82
CA PRO A 105 29.65 -15.63 -18.42
C PRO A 105 29.38 -14.18 -17.97
N ALA A 106 30.42 -13.52 -17.48
CA ALA A 106 30.39 -12.13 -17.04
C ALA A 106 29.94 -11.18 -18.17
N PRO A 107 29.11 -10.16 -17.89
CA PRO A 107 28.74 -9.14 -18.86
C PRO A 107 29.96 -8.32 -19.28
N LYS A 108 30.26 -8.32 -20.58
CA LYS A 108 31.31 -7.49 -21.19
C LYS A 108 31.04 -6.00 -20.98
N ALA A 109 32.09 -5.28 -20.60
CA ALA A 109 32.13 -3.85 -20.35
C ALA A 109 31.55 -3.00 -21.50
N PRO A 110 30.97 -1.82 -21.20
CA PRO A 110 30.44 -0.92 -22.21
C PRO A 110 31.56 -0.37 -23.11
N LYS A 111 31.41 -0.59 -24.42
CA LYS A 111 32.19 0.11 -25.45
C LYS A 111 31.93 1.62 -25.33
N LYS A 112 32.97 2.37 -24.96
CA LYS A 112 33.03 3.81 -25.20
C LYS A 112 32.78 4.08 -26.69
N ARG A 113 31.78 4.90 -27.01
CA ARG A 113 31.70 5.58 -28.31
C ARG A 113 32.31 6.96 -28.13
N ARG A 114 33.11 7.34 -29.13
CA ARG A 114 33.97 8.54 -29.19
C ARG A 114 33.25 9.82 -28.82
#